data_AF-A0A819JLB2-F1
#
_entry.id   AF-A0A819JLB2-F1
#
_cell.length_a   1.000
_cell.length_b   1.000
_cell.length_c   1.000
_cell.angle_alpha   90.00
_cell.angle_beta   90.00
_cell.angle_gamma   90.00
#
_symmetry.space_group_name_H-M   'P 1'
#
loop_
_entity.id
_entity.type
_entity.pdbx_description
1 polymer ?
#
loop_
_entity_poly.entity_id
_entity_poly.type
_entity_poly.pdbx_seq_one_letter_code
_entity_poly.pdbx_strand_id
1 'polypeptide(L)'
;TVIDAGWSGYFNLVDMKFSGIFHVPNGNLVAVTDALTEFAARNPDLDFGKTSFFSFSSFYDYFMFALEPSNPTGFNVLLSSRLIPETTVRNLPEKVADAFFKARGQSGNGSLLLGHIVAGGQVSHISNTNNSVNPGWRTALLHMVYSQGWLDTTPEDIQEFLATEVTRRATILDELSTDSQLSCYSNEADPNEVNWQKNFFGSQAIYNQLKAIKDRYDPLGLIAQLIM
;
A
#
# COMPACT_ATOMS: atom_id res chain seq x y z
N THR A 1 16.53 0.84 -8.91
CA THR A 1 16.03 1.17 -7.55
C THR A 1 16.19 -0.05 -6.67
N VAL A 2 15.93 0.04 -5.36
CA VAL A 2 15.94 -1.16 -4.48
C VAL A 2 14.95 -2.22 -4.95
N ILE A 3 13.83 -1.81 -5.55
CA ILE A 3 12.80 -2.69 -6.11
C ILE A 3 13.35 -3.48 -7.30
N ASP A 4 14.11 -2.83 -8.20
CA ASP A 4 14.79 -3.51 -9.32
C ASP A 4 15.85 -4.51 -8.85
N ALA A 5 16.41 -4.29 -7.65
CA ALA A 5 17.34 -5.21 -7.00
C ALA A 5 16.61 -6.35 -6.24
N GLY A 6 15.29 -6.50 -6.41
CA GLY A 6 14.49 -7.56 -5.81
C GLY A 6 14.10 -7.31 -4.35
N TRP A 7 14.17 -6.06 -3.87
CA TRP A 7 13.72 -5.73 -2.53
C TRP A 7 12.20 -5.63 -2.50
N SER A 8 11.61 -6.18 -1.45
CA SER A 8 10.20 -6.05 -1.10
C SER A 8 10.06 -5.77 0.40
N GLY A 9 8.87 -5.36 0.83
CA GLY A 9 8.62 -5.08 2.23
C GLY A 9 7.65 -3.93 2.47
N TYR A 10 7.72 -3.39 3.67
CA TYR A 10 6.75 -2.46 4.22
C TYR A 10 7.47 -1.32 4.91
N PHE A 11 6.97 -0.11 4.74
CA PHE A 11 7.40 1.05 5.50
C PHE A 11 6.23 1.89 5.97
N ASN A 12 6.49 2.72 6.97
CA ASN A 12 5.54 3.64 7.56
C ASN A 12 6.18 5.04 7.54
N LEU A 13 5.37 6.04 7.17
CA LEU A 13 5.70 7.45 7.27
C LEU A 13 4.74 8.12 8.27
N VAL A 14 5.31 8.57 9.39
CA VAL A 14 4.58 9.24 10.48
C VAL A 14 5.37 10.47 10.91
N ASP A 15 4.70 11.61 11.00
CA ASP A 15 5.32 12.91 11.27
C ASP A 15 6.48 13.21 10.32
N MET A 16 7.74 13.08 10.73
CA MET A 16 8.91 13.22 9.85
C MET A 16 9.80 11.97 9.91
N LYS A 17 9.22 10.83 10.30
CA LYS A 17 9.93 9.58 10.54
C LYS A 17 9.54 8.54 9.51
N PHE A 18 10.55 7.99 8.84
CA PHE A 18 10.44 6.81 8.00
C PHE A 18 10.95 5.61 8.77
N SER A 19 10.18 4.52 8.79
CA SER A 19 10.56 3.25 9.41
C SER A 19 10.08 2.12 8.54
N GLY A 20 10.83 1.03 8.43
CA GLY A 20 10.41 -0.07 7.56
C GLY A 20 11.18 -1.36 7.79
N ILE A 21 10.61 -2.43 7.27
CA ILE A 21 11.19 -3.76 7.22
C ILE A 21 11.22 -4.17 5.75
N PHE A 22 12.42 -4.40 5.24
CA PHE A 22 12.65 -4.83 3.87
C PHE A 22 13.32 -6.19 3.86
N HIS A 23 13.02 -6.97 2.82
CA HIS A 23 13.60 -8.29 2.61
C HIS A 23 14.01 -8.45 1.16
N VAL A 24 15.08 -9.20 0.96
CA VAL A 24 15.65 -9.51 -0.36
C VAL A 24 15.78 -11.03 -0.45
N PRO A 25 14.78 -11.72 -1.03
CA PRO A 25 14.84 -13.16 -1.20
C PRO A 25 16.08 -13.57 -1.99
N ASN A 26 16.83 -14.56 -1.49
CA ASN A 26 18.12 -14.99 -2.07
C ASN A 26 19.17 -13.86 -2.18
N GLY A 27 19.02 -12.78 -1.39
CA GLY A 27 19.93 -11.66 -1.36
C GLY A 27 21.24 -11.95 -0.62
N ASN A 28 22.15 -10.98 -0.67
CA ASN A 28 23.44 -11.03 0.01
C ASN A 28 23.50 -9.95 1.10
N LEU A 29 23.80 -10.35 2.34
CA LEU A 29 23.84 -9.45 3.50
C LEU A 29 24.85 -8.31 3.35
N VAL A 30 26.00 -8.57 2.72
CA VAL A 30 27.03 -7.56 2.45
C VAL A 30 26.49 -6.53 1.45
N ALA A 31 25.91 -6.98 0.34
CA ALA A 31 25.33 -6.08 -0.66
C ALA A 31 24.21 -5.20 -0.10
N VAL A 32 23.38 -5.75 0.82
CA VAL A 32 22.33 -5.00 1.51
C VAL A 32 22.92 -3.96 2.46
N THR A 33 23.93 -4.33 3.24
CA THR A 33 24.61 -3.40 4.17
C THR A 33 25.30 -2.27 3.40
N ASP A 34 26.05 -2.60 2.35
CA ASP A 34 26.76 -1.63 1.52
C ASP A 34 25.81 -0.62 0.88
N ALA A 35 24.67 -1.09 0.36
CA ALA A 35 23.66 -0.21 -0.23
C ALA A 35 23.10 0.79 0.77
N LEU A 36 22.84 0.38 2.03
CA LEU A 36 22.35 1.29 3.06
C LEU A 36 23.43 2.26 3.54
N THR A 37 24.69 1.79 3.69
CA THR A 37 25.83 2.65 4.04
C THR A 37 26.07 3.71 2.97
N GLU A 38 26.03 3.34 1.69
CA GLU A 38 26.17 4.29 0.58
C GLU A 38 25.00 5.28 0.55
N PHE A 39 23.77 4.82 0.76
CA PHE A 39 22.61 5.69 0.84
C PHE A 39 22.75 6.70 2.00
N ALA A 40 23.19 6.25 3.18
CA ALA A 40 23.40 7.14 4.32
C ALA A 40 24.51 8.17 4.07
N ALA A 41 25.63 7.75 3.47
CA ALA A 41 26.73 8.65 3.13
C ALA A 41 26.32 9.74 2.13
N ARG A 42 25.39 9.43 1.21
CA ARG A 42 24.87 10.38 0.22
C ARG A 42 23.81 11.35 0.76
N ASN A 43 23.21 11.05 1.91
CA ASN A 43 22.12 11.84 2.50
C ASN A 43 22.47 12.21 3.96
N PRO A 44 23.51 13.04 4.19
CA PRO A 44 24.01 13.37 5.53
C PRO A 44 23.03 14.22 6.34
N ASP A 45 22.00 14.77 5.70
CA ASP A 45 20.89 15.50 6.30
C ASP A 45 19.83 14.59 6.95
N LEU A 46 19.85 13.28 6.65
CA LEU A 46 18.97 12.31 7.26
C LEU A 46 19.57 11.70 8.53
N ASP A 47 18.77 11.63 9.59
CA ASP A 47 19.12 10.90 10.82
C ASP A 47 18.77 9.42 10.67
N PHE A 48 19.79 8.59 10.44
CA PHE A 48 19.64 7.14 10.43
C PHE A 48 19.62 6.62 11.86
N GLY A 49 18.41 6.34 12.35
CA GLY A 49 18.21 5.66 13.62
C GLY A 49 18.71 4.21 13.62
N LYS A 50 18.08 3.34 14.42
CA LYS A 50 18.48 1.93 14.55
C LYS A 50 18.27 1.17 13.23
N THR A 51 19.37 0.65 12.68
CA THR A 51 19.37 -0.26 11.53
C THR A 51 19.86 -1.63 11.99
N SER A 52 19.18 -2.69 11.56
CA SER A 52 19.53 -4.09 11.88
C SER A 52 19.45 -4.93 10.61
N PHE A 53 20.40 -5.82 10.41
CA PHE A 53 20.45 -6.71 9.27
C PHE A 53 20.50 -8.16 9.73
N PHE A 54 19.71 -9.01 9.09
CA PHE A 54 19.61 -10.43 9.41
C PHE A 54 19.64 -11.24 8.11
N SER A 55 20.24 -12.43 8.17
CA SER A 55 20.18 -13.43 7.11
C SER A 55 19.49 -14.68 7.64
N PHE A 56 18.59 -15.25 6.85
CA PHE A 56 17.85 -16.46 7.20
C PHE A 56 18.15 -17.56 6.19
N SER A 57 18.20 -18.81 6.66
CA SER A 57 18.51 -19.97 5.80
C SER A 57 17.33 -20.38 4.93
N SER A 58 16.12 -19.99 5.33
CA SER A 58 14.88 -20.28 4.63
C SER A 58 13.88 -19.14 4.81
N PHE A 59 12.88 -19.10 3.92
CA PHE A 59 11.74 -18.19 4.09
C PHE A 59 10.95 -18.49 5.38
N TYR A 60 10.89 -19.76 5.79
CA TYR A 60 10.19 -20.15 7.01
C TYR A 60 10.86 -19.56 8.26
N ASP A 61 12.20 -19.62 8.36
CA ASP A 61 12.92 -19.01 9.49
C ASP A 61 12.73 -17.49 9.53
N TYR A 62 12.75 -16.85 8.36
CA TYR A 62 12.42 -15.43 8.23
C TYR A 62 11.00 -15.14 8.71
N PHE A 63 10.01 -15.92 8.26
CA PHE A 63 8.61 -15.74 8.65
C PHE A 63 8.44 -15.87 10.16
N MET A 64 8.99 -16.93 10.76
CA MET A 64 8.92 -17.17 12.21
C MET A 64 9.63 -16.09 13.03
N PHE A 65 10.68 -15.48 12.49
CA PHE A 65 11.42 -14.42 13.19
C PHE A 65 10.79 -13.03 13.02
N ALA A 66 10.38 -12.69 11.80
CA ALA A 66 10.03 -11.31 11.44
C ALA A 66 8.52 -11.05 11.34
N LEU A 67 7.71 -12.06 11.03
CA LEU A 67 6.29 -11.91 10.71
C LEU A 67 5.36 -12.61 11.70
N GLU A 68 5.75 -13.76 12.25
CA GLU A 68 4.95 -14.55 13.20
C GLU A 68 4.85 -13.97 14.62
N PRO A 69 5.91 -13.42 15.24
CA PRO A 69 5.91 -13.21 16.70
C PRO A 69 4.80 -12.29 17.21
N SER A 70 4.26 -11.43 16.36
CA SER A 70 3.07 -10.63 16.67
C SER A 70 2.46 -10.03 15.42
N ASN A 71 1.17 -10.31 15.17
CA ASN A 71 0.33 -9.53 14.28
C ASN A 71 -0.92 -9.10 15.05
N PRO A 72 -0.83 -8.01 15.84
CA PRO A 72 -1.91 -7.62 16.74
C PRO A 72 -3.13 -7.19 15.93
N THR A 73 -4.28 -7.80 16.21
CA THR A 73 -5.58 -7.52 15.57
C THR A 73 -6.61 -7.04 16.59
N GLY A 74 -7.81 -6.68 16.14
CA GLY A 74 -8.91 -6.28 17.02
C GLY A 74 -8.98 -4.78 17.31
N PHE A 75 -8.37 -3.97 16.46
CA PHE A 75 -8.46 -2.51 16.51
C PHE A 75 -9.54 -2.00 15.55
N ASN A 76 -10.19 -0.90 15.92
CA ASN A 76 -10.99 -0.14 14.96
C ASN A 76 -10.05 0.61 14.03
N VAL A 77 -10.22 0.40 12.72
CA VAL A 77 -9.39 1.01 11.71
C VAL A 77 -10.21 1.33 10.46
N LEU A 78 -9.95 2.50 9.89
CA LEU A 78 -10.32 2.84 8.52
C LEU A 78 -9.06 2.94 7.68
N LEU A 79 -9.16 2.40 6.48
CA LEU A 79 -8.08 2.40 5.50
C LEU A 79 -8.52 3.15 4.27
N SER A 80 -7.57 3.78 3.59
CA SER A 80 -7.70 4.14 2.17
C SER A 80 -6.40 3.80 1.46
N SER A 81 -6.44 3.51 0.17
CA SER A 81 -5.23 3.12 -0.54
C SER A 81 -5.16 3.61 -1.97
N ARG A 82 -3.95 3.62 -2.54
CA ARG A 82 -3.67 3.84 -3.96
C ARG A 82 -2.52 2.97 -4.45
N LEU A 83 -2.68 2.45 -5.66
CA LEU A 83 -1.60 1.85 -6.43
C LEU A 83 -0.90 2.97 -7.21
N ILE A 84 0.32 3.34 -6.80
CA ILE A 84 1.07 4.44 -7.40
C ILE A 84 1.85 3.93 -8.61
N PRO A 85 1.63 4.49 -9.81
CA PRO A 85 2.31 4.05 -11.02
C PRO A 85 3.83 4.18 -10.94
N GLU A 86 4.53 3.19 -11.46
CA GLU A 86 6.00 3.17 -11.54
C GLU A 86 6.55 4.40 -12.26
N THR A 87 5.92 4.79 -13.37
CA THR A 87 6.30 5.96 -14.13
C THR A 87 6.20 7.23 -13.29
N THR A 88 5.19 7.36 -12.43
CA THR A 88 5.07 8.51 -11.53
C THR A 88 6.20 8.50 -10.51
N VAL A 89 6.46 7.37 -9.84
CA VAL A 89 7.51 7.26 -8.83
C VAL A 89 8.89 7.58 -9.39
N ARG A 90 9.19 7.10 -10.59
CA ARG A 90 10.51 7.29 -11.21
C ARG A 90 10.69 8.66 -11.85
N ASN A 91 9.66 9.20 -12.48
CA ASN A 91 9.80 10.42 -13.29
C ASN A 91 9.42 11.69 -12.51
N LEU A 92 8.65 11.57 -11.44
CA LEU A 92 8.15 12.70 -10.64
C LEU A 92 8.44 12.53 -9.13
N PRO A 93 9.69 12.24 -8.73
CA PRO A 93 10.01 11.92 -7.33
C PRO A 93 9.68 13.04 -6.35
N GLU A 94 9.86 14.31 -6.73
CA GLU A 94 9.51 15.46 -5.88
C GLU A 94 8.00 15.55 -5.62
N LYS A 95 7.19 15.32 -6.66
CA LYS A 95 5.72 15.29 -6.53
C LYS A 95 5.27 14.14 -5.63
N VAL A 96 5.89 12.97 -5.77
CA VAL A 96 5.61 11.82 -4.90
C VAL A 96 5.99 12.12 -3.45
N ALA A 97 7.16 12.70 -3.22
CA ALA A 97 7.60 13.09 -1.88
C ALA A 97 6.63 14.10 -1.25
N ASP A 98 6.25 15.15 -1.97
CA ASP A 98 5.30 16.16 -1.50
C ASP A 98 3.93 15.55 -1.15
N ALA A 99 3.38 14.69 -2.02
CA ALA A 99 2.13 13.99 -1.74
C ALA A 99 2.24 13.07 -0.52
N PHE A 100 3.35 12.34 -0.36
CA PHE A 100 3.56 11.46 0.79
C PHE A 100 3.69 12.27 2.08
N PHE A 101 4.40 13.40 2.07
CA PHE A 101 4.45 14.29 3.23
C PHE A 101 3.09 14.92 3.52
N LYS A 102 2.30 15.30 2.51
CA LYS A 102 0.93 15.80 2.73
C LYS A 102 -0.01 14.72 3.27
N ALA A 103 0.16 13.47 2.84
CA ALA A 103 -0.68 12.34 3.24
C ALA A 103 -0.18 11.57 4.48
N ARG A 104 0.99 11.93 5.03
CA ARG A 104 1.63 11.19 6.13
C ARG A 104 0.74 11.01 7.35
N GLY A 105 0.99 9.93 8.08
CA GLY A 105 0.40 9.71 9.39
C GLY A 105 0.83 10.74 10.41
N GLN A 106 0.02 10.95 11.44
CA GLN A 106 0.29 11.86 12.54
C GLN A 106 0.22 11.07 13.85
N SER A 107 1.34 11.03 14.58
CA SER A 107 1.44 10.20 15.79
C SER A 107 0.41 10.59 16.86
N GLY A 108 0.11 11.89 16.99
CA GLY A 108 -0.88 12.41 17.94
C GLY A 108 -2.31 11.93 17.70
N ASN A 109 -2.62 11.43 16.49
CA ASN A 109 -3.96 11.05 16.07
C ASN A 109 -4.07 9.57 15.72
N GLY A 110 -3.07 8.75 16.03
CA GLY A 110 -3.11 7.30 15.79
C GLY A 110 -3.19 6.92 14.30
N SER A 111 -2.59 7.72 13.41
CA SER A 111 -2.62 7.47 11.97
C SER A 111 -1.25 7.19 11.36
N LEU A 112 -1.25 6.44 10.25
CA LEU A 112 -0.06 5.96 9.56
C LEU A 112 -0.24 6.12 8.05
N LEU A 113 0.82 6.50 7.33
CA LEU A 113 0.90 6.25 5.89
C LEU A 113 1.84 5.06 5.69
N LEU A 114 1.30 3.93 5.24
CA LEU A 114 2.01 2.70 4.96
C LEU A 114 2.36 2.65 3.48
N GLY A 115 3.57 2.20 3.16
CA GLY A 115 4.00 1.92 1.80
C GLY A 115 4.43 0.48 1.66
N HIS A 116 3.77 -0.23 0.74
CA HIS A 116 3.97 -1.64 0.47
C HIS A 116 4.74 -1.77 -0.85
N ILE A 117 5.97 -2.29 -0.76
CA ILE A 117 6.79 -2.68 -1.90
C ILE A 117 6.45 -4.14 -2.24
N VAL A 118 5.27 -4.30 -2.85
CA VAL A 118 4.69 -5.61 -3.19
C VAL A 118 4.20 -5.69 -4.65
N ALA A 119 4.42 -4.62 -5.41
CA ALA A 119 4.18 -4.55 -6.86
C ALA A 119 5.51 -4.65 -7.63
N GLY A 120 5.50 -4.40 -8.94
CA GLY A 120 6.68 -4.58 -9.80
C GLY A 120 7.12 -6.05 -9.89
N GLY A 121 8.35 -6.28 -10.36
CA GLY A 121 8.93 -7.63 -10.49
C GLY A 121 7.98 -8.62 -11.16
N GLN A 122 7.78 -9.80 -10.56
CA GLN A 122 6.88 -10.82 -11.11
C GLN A 122 5.42 -10.35 -11.28
N VAL A 123 4.97 -9.38 -10.47
CA VAL A 123 3.60 -8.85 -10.48
C VAL A 123 3.35 -7.97 -11.72
N SER A 124 4.37 -7.29 -12.26
CA SER A 124 4.24 -6.47 -13.47
C SER A 124 4.16 -7.31 -14.75
N HIS A 125 4.55 -8.59 -14.70
CA HIS A 125 4.44 -9.47 -15.85
C HIS A 125 2.97 -9.74 -16.21
N ILE A 126 2.59 -9.35 -17.41
CA ILE A 126 1.30 -9.65 -17.99
C ILE A 126 1.35 -11.08 -18.51
N SER A 127 0.71 -12.00 -17.79
CA SER A 127 0.50 -13.37 -18.26
C SER A 127 -0.75 -13.45 -19.13
N ASN A 128 -0.83 -14.47 -19.99
CA ASN A 128 -2.06 -14.78 -20.75
C ASN A 128 -3.16 -15.42 -19.87
N THR A 129 -2.96 -15.48 -18.55
CA THR A 129 -3.93 -16.04 -17.61
C THR A 129 -5.10 -15.08 -17.46
N ASN A 130 -6.30 -15.56 -17.80
CA ASN A 130 -7.53 -14.81 -17.61
C ASN A 130 -7.89 -14.76 -16.11
N ASN A 131 -7.67 -13.61 -15.46
CA ASN A 131 -8.04 -13.36 -14.07
C ASN A 131 -8.60 -11.93 -13.90
N SER A 132 -9.18 -11.67 -12.74
CA SER A 132 -9.83 -10.40 -12.41
C SER A 132 -8.95 -9.44 -11.59
N VAL A 133 -7.63 -9.66 -11.56
CA VAL A 133 -6.73 -8.76 -10.82
C VAL A 133 -6.76 -7.39 -11.47
N ASN A 134 -6.98 -6.34 -10.66
CA ASN A 134 -6.97 -4.97 -11.12
C ASN A 134 -5.67 -4.68 -11.93
N PRO A 135 -5.77 -4.29 -13.22
CA PRO A 135 -4.61 -4.01 -14.06
C PRO A 135 -3.64 -2.97 -13.51
N GLY A 136 -4.08 -2.08 -12.60
CA GLY A 136 -3.21 -1.14 -11.90
C GLY A 136 -2.02 -1.81 -11.21
N TRP A 137 -2.16 -3.06 -10.74
CA TRP A 137 -1.06 -3.85 -10.18
C TRP A 137 0.08 -4.11 -11.18
N ARG A 138 -0.20 -4.12 -12.49
CA ARG A 138 0.81 -4.36 -13.52
C ARG A 138 1.72 -3.17 -13.75
N THR A 139 1.25 -1.97 -13.43
CA THR A 139 1.96 -0.71 -13.67
C THR A 139 2.39 -0.01 -12.38
N ALA A 140 1.94 -0.49 -11.22
CA ALA A 140 2.28 0.10 -9.94
C ALA A 140 3.68 -0.31 -9.48
N LEU A 141 4.34 0.61 -8.77
CA LEU A 141 5.58 0.34 -8.05
C LEU A 141 5.37 0.31 -6.54
N LEU A 142 4.41 1.08 -6.05
CA LEU A 142 4.07 1.18 -4.63
C LEU A 142 2.57 0.98 -4.45
N HIS A 143 2.20 0.25 -3.40
CA HIS A 143 0.86 0.28 -2.86
C HIS A 143 0.87 1.08 -1.57
N MET A 144 0.24 2.25 -1.58
CA MET A 144 0.22 3.17 -0.43
C MET A 144 -1.11 3.06 0.28
N VAL A 145 -1.09 2.94 1.61
CA VAL A 145 -2.27 2.82 2.46
C VAL A 145 -2.23 3.87 3.56
N TYR A 146 -3.24 4.73 3.66
CA TYR A 146 -3.45 5.55 4.84
C TYR A 146 -4.31 4.77 5.83
N SER A 147 -3.87 4.69 7.09
CA SER A 147 -4.55 3.99 8.17
C SER A 147 -4.90 4.95 9.29
N GLN A 148 -6.13 4.91 9.76
CA GLN A 148 -6.64 5.73 10.86
C GLN A 148 -7.29 4.83 11.90
N GLY A 149 -6.69 4.76 13.09
CA GLY A 149 -7.25 4.02 14.23
C GLY A 149 -8.00 4.94 15.21
N TRP A 150 -8.85 4.34 16.04
CA TRP A 150 -9.47 4.99 17.20
C TRP A 150 -9.82 3.97 18.30
N LEU A 151 -10.17 4.46 19.50
CA LEU A 151 -10.54 3.64 20.65
C LEU A 151 -12.03 3.30 20.63
N ASP A 152 -12.44 2.18 21.22
CA ASP A 152 -13.87 1.81 21.33
C ASP A 152 -14.75 2.88 22.00
N THR A 153 -14.14 3.74 22.82
CA THR A 153 -14.82 4.83 23.54
C THR A 153 -14.88 6.14 22.76
N THR A 154 -14.32 6.20 21.54
CA THR A 154 -14.34 7.41 20.71
C THR A 154 -15.77 7.74 20.28
N PRO A 155 -16.26 8.97 20.50
CA PRO A 155 -17.59 9.40 20.06
C PRO A 155 -17.81 9.30 18.54
N GLU A 156 -19.05 9.03 18.12
CA GLU A 156 -19.42 8.81 16.71
C GLU A 156 -19.11 10.01 15.81
N ASP A 157 -19.34 11.24 16.27
CA ASP A 157 -19.01 12.46 15.53
C ASP A 157 -17.51 12.58 15.22
N ILE A 158 -16.67 12.11 16.14
CA ILE A 158 -15.23 12.01 15.91
C ILE A 158 -14.91 10.89 14.92
N GLN A 159 -15.59 9.75 14.97
CA GLN A 159 -15.41 8.66 14.00
C GLN A 159 -15.75 9.11 12.57
N GLU A 160 -16.85 9.85 12.38
CA GLU A 160 -17.24 10.43 11.09
C GLU A 160 -16.21 11.45 10.56
N PHE A 161 -15.70 12.29 11.45
CA PHE A 161 -14.60 13.21 11.11
C PHE A 161 -13.35 12.45 10.66
N LEU A 162 -12.97 11.38 11.37
CA LEU A 162 -11.83 10.54 11.01
C LEU A 162 -12.05 9.82 9.66
N ALA A 163 -13.27 9.36 9.37
CA ALA A 163 -13.62 8.79 8.07
C ALA A 163 -13.45 9.81 6.93
N THR A 164 -13.87 11.06 7.15
CA THR A 164 -13.67 12.15 6.19
C THR A 164 -12.19 12.42 5.95
N GLU A 165 -11.37 12.38 7.00
CA GLU A 165 -9.91 12.52 6.87
C GLU A 165 -9.29 11.37 6.08
N VAL A 166 -9.74 10.13 6.26
CA VAL A 166 -9.28 8.97 5.47
C VAL A 166 -9.55 9.15 3.98
N THR A 167 -10.74 9.60 3.61
CA THR A 167 -11.09 9.93 2.22
C THR A 167 -10.20 11.05 1.69
N ARG A 168 -10.02 12.12 2.47
CA ARG A 168 -9.18 13.27 2.07
C ARG A 168 -7.72 12.87 1.82
N ARG A 169 -7.18 11.92 2.58
CA ARG A 169 -5.80 11.40 2.41
C ARG A 169 -5.68 10.57 1.13
N ALA A 170 -6.72 9.81 0.78
CA ALA A 170 -6.78 9.12 -0.51
C ALA A 170 -6.72 10.14 -1.66
N THR A 171 -7.50 11.23 -1.57
CA THR A 171 -7.54 12.29 -2.59
C THR A 171 -6.18 12.98 -2.80
N ILE A 172 -5.38 13.17 -1.75
CA ILE A 172 -4.00 13.67 -1.91
C ILE A 172 -3.17 12.71 -2.79
N LEU A 173 -3.35 11.41 -2.62
CA LEU A 173 -2.64 10.40 -3.41
C LEU A 173 -3.20 10.25 -4.84
N ASP A 174 -4.45 10.65 -5.09
CA ASP A 174 -5.03 10.70 -6.46
C ASP A 174 -4.17 11.54 -7.40
N GLU A 175 -3.56 12.62 -6.88
CA GLU A 175 -2.72 13.53 -7.65
C GLU A 175 -1.51 12.83 -8.29
N LEU A 176 -1.13 11.65 -7.81
CA LEU A 176 -0.02 10.84 -8.32
C LEU A 176 -0.40 9.94 -9.49
N SER A 177 -1.67 9.90 -9.87
CA SER A 177 -2.18 9.08 -10.97
C SER A 177 -2.99 9.93 -11.94
N THR A 178 -2.99 9.54 -13.21
CA THR A 178 -4.03 10.02 -14.13
C THR A 178 -5.35 9.33 -13.79
N ASP A 179 -6.49 9.90 -14.20
CA ASP A 179 -7.79 9.26 -13.97
C ASP A 179 -7.83 7.82 -14.55
N SER A 180 -7.20 7.56 -15.70
CA SER A 180 -7.10 6.22 -16.28
C SER A 180 -6.20 5.25 -15.50
N GLN A 181 -5.32 5.75 -14.64
CA GLN A 181 -4.40 4.96 -13.81
C GLN A 181 -4.86 4.86 -12.36
N LEU A 182 -5.87 5.64 -11.96
CA LEU A 182 -6.36 5.65 -10.59
C LEU A 182 -6.87 4.25 -10.24
N SER A 183 -6.28 3.67 -9.21
CA SER A 183 -6.55 2.30 -8.78
C SER A 183 -6.22 2.15 -7.31
N CYS A 184 -6.96 1.29 -6.62
CA CYS A 184 -6.71 0.95 -5.23
C CYS A 184 -7.03 -0.52 -4.95
N TYR A 185 -6.54 -1.01 -3.82
CA TYR A 185 -6.70 -2.40 -3.43
C TYR A 185 -7.94 -2.54 -2.55
N SER A 186 -8.98 -3.19 -3.07
CA SER A 186 -10.30 -3.28 -2.41
C SER A 186 -10.30 -3.83 -0.99
N ASN A 187 -9.30 -4.64 -0.62
CA ASN A 187 -9.19 -5.20 0.73
C ASN A 187 -8.62 -4.20 1.76
N GLU A 188 -8.00 -3.11 1.30
CA GLU A 188 -7.38 -2.06 2.13
C GLU A 188 -7.84 -0.68 1.61
N ALA A 189 -9.13 -0.53 1.33
CA ALA A 189 -9.71 0.65 0.67
C ALA A 189 -10.71 1.40 1.55
N ASP A 190 -10.97 2.65 1.14
CA ASP A 190 -11.98 3.49 1.77
C ASP A 190 -13.38 2.97 1.44
N PRO A 191 -14.25 2.69 2.44
CA PRO A 191 -15.65 2.38 2.18
C PRO A 191 -16.40 3.52 1.46
N ASN A 192 -15.90 4.76 1.54
CA ASN A 192 -16.47 5.94 0.89
C ASN A 192 -15.80 6.26 -0.46
N GLU A 193 -15.01 5.34 -1.03
CA GLU A 193 -14.33 5.54 -2.31
C GLU A 193 -15.31 5.91 -3.43
N VAL A 194 -15.13 7.10 -3.99
CA VAL A 194 -15.89 7.54 -5.16
C VAL A 194 -15.41 6.76 -6.38
N ASN A 195 -16.34 6.34 -7.24
CA ASN A 195 -16.03 5.49 -8.41
C ASN A 195 -15.34 4.16 -8.04
N TRP A 196 -15.65 3.61 -6.87
CA TRP A 196 -15.07 2.36 -6.38
C TRP A 196 -15.15 1.20 -7.40
N GLN A 197 -16.20 1.13 -8.24
CA GLN A 197 -16.29 0.10 -9.30
C GLN A 197 -15.09 0.16 -10.25
N LYS A 198 -14.68 1.37 -10.63
CA LYS A 198 -13.52 1.57 -11.49
C LYS A 198 -12.23 1.40 -10.68
N ASN A 199 -12.14 2.01 -9.51
CA ASN A 199 -10.87 2.08 -8.78
C ASN A 199 -10.47 0.73 -8.17
N PHE A 200 -11.44 -0.10 -7.76
CA PHE A 200 -11.19 -1.44 -7.20
C PHE A 200 -10.92 -2.48 -8.28
N PHE A 201 -11.65 -2.43 -9.39
CA PHE A 201 -11.62 -3.47 -10.43
C PHE A 201 -10.86 -3.05 -11.71
N GLY A 202 -10.39 -1.81 -11.77
CA GLY A 202 -9.54 -1.24 -12.81
C GLY A 202 -10.28 -0.59 -13.98
N SER A 203 -11.52 -0.97 -14.27
CA SER A 203 -12.37 -0.28 -15.25
C SER A 203 -13.85 -0.60 -15.07
N GLN A 204 -14.71 0.27 -15.58
CA GLN A 204 -16.15 -0.02 -15.62
C GLN A 204 -16.47 -1.27 -16.44
N ALA A 205 -15.70 -1.55 -17.50
CA ALA A 205 -15.89 -2.74 -18.33
C ALA A 205 -15.59 -4.04 -17.56
N ILE A 206 -14.48 -4.07 -16.81
CA ILE A 206 -14.12 -5.21 -15.95
C ILE A 206 -15.18 -5.37 -14.85
N TYR A 207 -15.58 -4.27 -14.19
CA TYR A 207 -16.65 -4.32 -13.20
C TYR A 207 -17.94 -4.93 -13.75
N ASN A 208 -18.40 -4.45 -14.91
CA ASN A 208 -19.62 -4.96 -15.54
C ASN A 208 -19.52 -6.46 -15.87
N GLN A 209 -18.35 -6.93 -16.30
CA GLN A 209 -18.11 -8.35 -16.55
C GLN A 209 -18.18 -9.18 -15.27
N LEU A 210 -17.58 -8.71 -14.18
CA LEU A 210 -17.65 -9.38 -12.89
C LEU A 210 -19.07 -9.36 -12.31
N LYS A 211 -19.80 -8.26 -12.51
CA LYS A 211 -21.23 -8.16 -12.17
C LYS A 211 -22.08 -9.17 -12.96
N ALA A 212 -21.83 -9.34 -14.25
CA ALA A 212 -22.54 -10.34 -15.03
C ALA A 212 -22.28 -11.79 -14.54
N ILE A 213 -21.07 -12.07 -14.06
CA ILE A 213 -20.75 -13.35 -13.41
C ILE A 213 -21.51 -13.46 -12.09
N LYS A 214 -21.49 -12.41 -11.26
CA LYS A 214 -22.23 -12.34 -10.00
C LYS A 214 -23.73 -12.60 -10.21
N ASP A 215 -24.37 -11.88 -11.12
CA ASP A 215 -25.81 -12.00 -11.40
C ASP A 215 -26.17 -13.41 -11.92
N ARG A 216 -25.24 -14.08 -12.62
CA ARG A 216 -25.43 -15.46 -13.10
C ARG A 216 -25.39 -16.50 -11.97
N TYR A 217 -24.50 -16.32 -10.99
CA TYR A 217 -24.25 -17.33 -9.96
C TYR A 217 -24.89 -17.01 -8.60
N ASP A 218 -25.24 -15.75 -8.35
CA ASP A 218 -25.99 -15.30 -7.18
C ASP A 218 -27.13 -14.33 -7.58
N PRO A 219 -28.13 -14.81 -8.34
CA PRO A 219 -29.22 -13.99 -8.87
C PRO A 219 -30.15 -13.43 -7.78
N LEU A 220 -30.12 -14.00 -6.58
CA LEU A 220 -30.92 -13.56 -5.43
C LEU A 220 -30.16 -12.62 -4.49
N GLY A 221 -28.87 -12.35 -4.77
CA GLY A 221 -28.04 -11.47 -3.95
C GLY A 221 -27.81 -12.00 -2.53
N LEU A 222 -27.77 -13.32 -2.34
CA LEU A 222 -27.57 -13.93 -1.02
C LEU A 222 -26.18 -13.62 -0.44
N ILE A 223 -25.19 -13.39 -1.31
CA ILE A 223 -23.82 -13.04 -0.92
C ILE A 223 -23.63 -11.53 -1.15
N ALA A 224 -23.96 -10.71 -0.17
CA ALA A 224 -23.80 -9.27 -0.26
C ALA A 224 -22.34 -8.84 0.06
N GLN A 225 -21.53 -8.52 -0.96
CA GLN A 225 -20.29 -7.75 -0.82
C GLN A 225 -19.72 -7.28 -2.17
N LEU A 226 -19.16 -6.05 -2.22
CA LEU A 226 -18.23 -5.44 -3.20
C LEU A 226 -18.57 -5.51 -4.71
N ILE A 227 -19.52 -6.31 -5.16
CA ILE A 227 -20.05 -6.34 -6.53
C ILE A 227 -21.56 -6.49 -6.36
N MET A 228 -22.26 -5.35 -6.41
CA MET A 228 -23.72 -5.25 -6.33
C MET A 228 -24.29 -4.96 -7.72
#